data_AF-A0A7X3L011-F1
#
_entry.id   AF-A0A7X3L011-F1
#
_cell.length_a   1.000
_cell.length_b   1.000
_cell.length_c   1.000
_cell.angle_alpha   90.00
_cell.angle_beta   90.00
_cell.angle_gamma   90.00
#
_symmetry.space_group_name_H-M   'P 1'
#
loop_
_entity.id
_entity.type
_entity.pdbx_description
1 polymer ?
#
loop_
_entity_poly.entity_id
_entity_poly.type
_entity_poly.pdbx_seq_one_letter_code
_entity_poly.pdbx_strand_id
1 'polypeptide(L)'
;MTRPFRWALLLAVMATGTALCLSVLAGWQRGGPLAERLMWVAISMVLVVGAHLLPALVRSAPLVVRGVAGVLWLACMATACYGHLTFFLLAQRHAGELRAGSIALPSPQPAGRSLTAVMADRATVTAQLATANTRRCQRDCPTLEARRLTLAARLDALDAETEDIRRSQAAGDRVMAQRDGLTADPVTVRLAALFGTTVARIDLLSGLAFAAVLESVACLLWTVTLRSPPAVTPVTPVAAPVMTSSTPKPAHRESKSKRHVAASDPVTPSPITESADVAVAQLAQAIAAGHLRPTVADIRRQLGCSQARAAAVRRQLVSLNLKA
;
A
#
# COMPACT_ATOMS: atom_id res chain seq x y z
N MET A 1 -11.57 -5.29 44.93
CA MET A 1 -10.62 -5.03 43.81
C MET A 1 -9.49 -4.14 44.29
N THR A 2 -8.25 -4.58 44.18
CA THR A 2 -7.07 -3.76 44.53
C THR A 2 -6.94 -2.60 43.52
N ARG A 3 -6.53 -1.41 43.97
CA ARG A 3 -6.25 -0.24 43.09
C ARG A 3 -5.42 -0.59 41.83
N PRO A 4 -4.32 -1.38 41.89
CA PRO A 4 -3.55 -1.74 40.70
C PRO A 4 -4.32 -2.56 39.66
N PHE A 5 -5.24 -3.44 40.09
CA PHE A 5 -6.07 -4.23 39.17
C PHE A 5 -6.98 -3.34 38.32
N ARG A 6 -7.56 -2.29 38.93
CA ARG A 6 -8.45 -1.35 38.22
C ARG A 6 -7.69 -0.56 37.14
N TRP A 7 -6.45 -0.15 37.42
CA TRP A 7 -5.61 0.54 36.45
C TRP A 7 -5.16 -0.38 35.31
N ALA A 8 -4.74 -1.61 35.61
CA ALA A 8 -4.38 -2.59 34.58
C ALA A 8 -5.57 -2.91 33.65
N LEU A 9 -6.78 -3.06 34.21
CA LEU A 9 -8.00 -3.26 33.43
C LEU A 9 -8.33 -2.06 32.55
N LEU A 10 -8.26 -0.85 33.09
CA LEU A 10 -8.50 0.38 32.33
C LEU A 10 -7.53 0.50 31.15
N LEU A 11 -6.24 0.28 31.39
CA LEU A 11 -5.22 0.33 30.34
C LEU A 11 -5.42 -0.79 29.30
N ALA A 12 -5.87 -1.98 29.70
CA ALA A 12 -6.13 -3.09 28.78
C ALA A 12 -7.28 -2.76 27.83
N VAL A 13 -8.35 -2.17 28.37
CA VAL A 13 -9.52 -1.71 27.61
C VAL A 13 -9.11 -0.58 26.66
N MET A 14 -8.32 0.39 27.13
CA MET A 14 -7.85 1.49 26.28
C MET A 14 -6.97 0.97 25.13
N ALA A 15 -6.00 0.10 25.42
CA ALA A 15 -5.12 -0.47 24.39
C ALA A 15 -5.92 -1.28 23.36
N THR A 16 -6.89 -2.09 23.80
CA THR A 16 -7.78 -2.84 22.91
C THR A 16 -8.70 -1.92 22.11
N GLY A 17 -9.22 -0.86 22.72
CA GLY A 17 -10.02 0.15 22.04
C GLY A 17 -9.25 0.86 20.94
N THR A 18 -7.99 1.22 21.20
CA THR A 18 -7.10 1.80 20.18
C THR A 18 -6.85 0.81 19.04
N ALA A 19 -6.49 -0.44 19.34
CA ALA A 19 -6.28 -1.48 18.33
C ALA A 19 -7.54 -1.74 17.48
N LEU A 20 -8.73 -1.74 18.11
CA LEU A 20 -10.00 -1.87 17.41
C LEU A 20 -10.27 -0.67 16.51
N CYS A 21 -10.04 0.56 16.97
CA CYS A 21 -10.22 1.76 16.16
C CYS A 21 -9.34 1.71 14.90
N LEU A 22 -8.05 1.35 15.06
CA LEU A 22 -7.13 1.18 13.92
C LEU A 22 -7.62 0.11 12.94
N SER A 23 -8.07 -1.04 13.47
CA SER A 23 -8.59 -2.15 12.66
C SER A 23 -9.90 -1.81 11.95
N VAL A 24 -10.79 -1.04 12.57
CA VAL A 24 -12.04 -0.55 11.97
C VAL A 24 -11.72 0.40 10.82
N LEU A 25 -10.82 1.37 11.04
CA LEU A 25 -10.41 2.31 10.01
C LEU A 25 -9.71 1.60 8.84
N ALA A 26 -8.86 0.60 9.13
CA ALA A 26 -8.21 -0.21 8.10
C ALA A 26 -9.21 -1.08 7.33
N GLY A 27 -10.15 -1.74 8.02
CA GLY A 27 -11.18 -2.58 7.41
C GLY A 27 -12.16 -1.79 6.54
N TRP A 28 -12.49 -0.56 6.95
CA TRP A 28 -13.36 0.33 6.19
C TRP A 28 -12.78 0.71 4.82
N GLN A 29 -11.46 0.77 4.71
CA GLN A 29 -10.75 1.14 3.48
C GLN A 29 -10.64 -0.01 2.47
N ARG A 30 -10.93 -1.27 2.86
CA ARG A 30 -10.69 -2.47 2.02
C ARG A 30 -11.90 -2.95 1.20
N GLY A 31 -13.11 -2.46 1.46
CA GLY A 31 -14.33 -2.88 0.75
C GLY A 31 -14.82 -1.85 -0.27
N GLY A 32 -15.38 -2.30 -1.39
CA GLY A 32 -16.08 -1.41 -2.34
C GLY A 32 -17.45 -1.00 -1.80
N PRO A 33 -18.47 -1.89 -1.88
CA PRO A 33 -19.79 -1.68 -1.29
C PRO A 33 -19.78 -1.70 0.25
N LEU A 34 -20.80 -1.07 0.85
CA LEU A 34 -20.95 -0.96 2.31
C LEU A 34 -21.01 -2.33 3.01
N ALA A 35 -21.67 -3.32 2.42
CA ALA A 35 -21.76 -4.66 3.01
C ALA A 35 -20.38 -5.33 3.15
N GLU A 36 -19.51 -5.19 2.14
CA GLU A 36 -18.13 -5.71 2.20
C GLU A 36 -17.31 -4.99 3.27
N ARG A 37 -17.44 -3.67 3.39
CA ARG A 37 -16.74 -2.89 4.42
C ARG A 37 -17.15 -3.32 5.83
N LEU A 38 -18.44 -3.50 6.06
CA LEU A 38 -18.96 -3.97 7.35
C LEU A 38 -18.45 -5.37 7.69
N MET A 39 -18.38 -6.26 6.70
CA MET A 39 -17.81 -7.59 6.87
C MET A 39 -16.32 -7.52 7.25
N TRP A 40 -15.53 -6.72 6.54
CA TRP A 40 -14.12 -6.51 6.84
C TRP A 40 -13.89 -5.94 8.24
N VAL A 41 -14.73 -4.99 8.67
CA VAL A 41 -14.69 -4.44 10.03
C VAL A 41 -15.01 -5.51 11.07
N ALA A 42 -16.07 -6.30 10.86
CA ALA A 42 -16.47 -7.36 11.78
C ALA A 42 -15.37 -8.44 11.94
N ILE A 43 -14.79 -8.90 10.82
CA ILE A 43 -13.69 -9.86 10.82
C ILE A 43 -12.48 -9.28 11.59
N SER A 44 -12.12 -8.03 11.32
CA SER A 44 -10.97 -7.39 11.97
C SER A 44 -11.16 -7.24 13.47
N MET A 45 -12.39 -6.94 13.91
CA MET A 45 -12.73 -6.86 15.34
C MET A 45 -12.60 -8.22 16.04
N VAL A 46 -13.09 -9.30 15.43
CA VAL A 46 -12.95 -10.66 15.97
C VAL A 46 -11.49 -11.06 16.07
N LEU A 47 -10.67 -10.73 15.06
CA LEU A 47 -9.24 -11.03 15.06
C LEU A 47 -8.48 -10.29 16.17
N VAL A 48 -8.75 -9.01 16.39
CA VAL A 48 -8.10 -8.22 17.46
C VAL A 48 -8.52 -8.72 18.85
N VAL A 49 -9.83 -8.90 19.09
CA VAL A 49 -10.32 -9.42 20.37
C VAL A 49 -9.77 -10.82 20.63
N GLY A 50 -9.75 -11.66 19.59
CA GLY A 50 -9.12 -12.98 19.63
C GLY A 50 -7.65 -12.89 20.01
N ALA A 51 -6.86 -12.06 19.32
CA ALA A 51 -5.43 -11.88 19.58
C ALA A 51 -5.14 -11.47 21.03
N HIS A 52 -5.93 -10.56 21.60
CA HIS A 52 -5.73 -10.04 22.95
C HIS A 52 -6.15 -11.04 24.05
N LEU A 53 -7.26 -11.76 23.86
CA LEU A 53 -7.86 -12.62 24.90
C LEU A 53 -7.37 -14.08 24.85
N LEU A 54 -7.03 -14.64 23.68
CA LEU A 54 -6.61 -16.05 23.55
C LEU A 54 -5.47 -16.44 24.51
N PRO A 55 -4.37 -15.66 24.63
CA PRO A 55 -3.24 -16.00 25.49
C PRO A 55 -3.63 -16.14 26.96
N ALA A 56 -4.60 -15.34 27.40
CA ALA A 56 -5.06 -15.34 28.77
C ALA A 56 -6.06 -16.48 29.04
N LEU A 57 -6.94 -16.80 28.09
CA LEU A 57 -7.98 -17.82 28.24
C LEU A 57 -7.41 -19.25 28.21
N VAL A 58 -6.41 -19.52 27.36
CA VAL A 58 -5.88 -20.88 27.15
C VAL A 58 -4.73 -21.22 28.11
N ARG A 59 -4.39 -20.32 29.03
CA ARG A 59 -3.22 -20.46 29.92
C ARG A 59 -3.23 -21.70 30.82
N SER A 60 -4.41 -22.15 31.24
CA SER A 60 -4.62 -23.32 32.11
C SER A 60 -5.00 -24.59 31.33
N ALA A 61 -5.01 -24.53 30.00
CA ALA A 61 -5.37 -25.65 29.14
C ALA A 61 -4.19 -26.63 28.98
N PRO A 62 -4.45 -27.89 28.58
CA PRO A 62 -3.40 -28.86 28.27
C PRO A 62 -2.53 -28.42 27.09
N LEU A 63 -1.29 -28.93 27.03
CA LEU A 63 -0.26 -28.50 26.05
C LEU A 63 -0.72 -28.57 24.60
N VAL A 64 -1.51 -29.58 24.22
CA VAL A 64 -2.05 -29.72 22.85
C VAL A 64 -2.99 -28.55 22.50
N VAL A 65 -3.90 -28.21 23.41
CA VAL A 65 -4.84 -27.08 23.23
C VAL A 65 -4.08 -25.76 23.20
N ARG A 66 -3.03 -25.62 24.02
CA ARG A 66 -2.12 -24.46 23.98
C ARG A 66 -1.37 -24.35 22.66
N GLY A 67 -0.97 -25.47 22.05
CA GLY A 67 -0.33 -25.49 20.73
C GLY A 67 -1.27 -24.99 19.64
N VAL A 68 -2.49 -25.54 19.56
CA VAL A 68 -3.51 -25.12 18.59
C VAL A 68 -3.89 -23.65 18.79
N ALA A 69 -4.11 -23.24 20.03
CA ALA A 69 -4.39 -21.84 20.36
C ALA A 69 -3.21 -20.92 20.05
N GLY A 70 -1.96 -21.38 20.22
CA GLY A 70 -0.77 -20.62 19.85
C GLY A 70 -0.70 -20.35 18.35
N VAL A 71 -1.02 -21.35 17.51
CA VAL A 71 -1.09 -21.18 16.05
C VAL A 71 -2.18 -20.20 15.66
N LEU A 72 -3.39 -20.35 16.23
CA LEU A 72 -4.50 -19.44 15.96
C LEU A 72 -4.16 -18.01 16.41
N TRP A 73 -3.53 -17.87 17.58
CA TRP A 73 -3.08 -16.59 18.11
C TRP A 73 -2.06 -15.92 17.17
N LEU A 74 -1.06 -16.66 16.68
CA LEU A 74 -0.09 -16.13 15.72
C LEU A 74 -0.77 -15.64 14.43
N ALA A 75 -1.75 -16.38 13.92
CA ALA A 75 -2.51 -15.97 12.74
C ALA A 75 -3.33 -14.69 13.00
N CYS A 76 -4.00 -14.59 14.15
CA CYS A 76 -4.72 -13.38 14.56
C CYS A 76 -3.77 -12.18 14.70
N MET A 77 -2.64 -12.35 15.39
CA MET A 77 -1.62 -11.32 15.57
C MET A 77 -1.06 -10.83 14.24
N ALA A 78 -0.67 -11.74 13.35
CA ALA A 78 -0.14 -11.38 12.03
C ALA A 78 -1.16 -10.57 11.21
N THR A 79 -2.42 -10.98 11.25
CA THR A 79 -3.50 -10.30 10.51
C THR A 79 -3.84 -8.94 11.11
N ALA A 80 -3.87 -8.83 12.45
CA ALA A 80 -4.08 -7.56 13.15
C ALA A 80 -2.93 -6.58 12.87
N CYS A 81 -1.68 -7.05 12.99
CA CYS A 81 -0.49 -6.26 12.66
C CYS A 81 -0.50 -5.79 11.20
N TYR A 82 -0.90 -6.64 10.26
CA TYR A 82 -1.05 -6.26 8.85
C TYR A 82 -2.11 -5.15 8.66
N GLY A 83 -3.24 -5.25 9.35
CA GLY A 83 -4.28 -4.21 9.37
C GLY A 83 -3.75 -2.87 9.86
N HIS A 84 -3.08 -2.86 11.01
CA HIS A 84 -2.51 -1.65 11.61
C HIS A 84 -1.38 -1.05 10.78
N LEU A 85 -0.50 -1.89 10.25
CA LEU A 85 0.56 -1.49 9.33
C LEU A 85 -0.03 -0.77 8.11
N THR A 86 -1.10 -1.32 7.54
CA THR A 86 -1.80 -0.67 6.41
C THR A 86 -2.30 0.72 6.80
N PHE A 87 -2.90 0.86 7.98
CA PHE A 87 -3.34 2.16 8.49
C PHE A 87 -2.18 3.15 8.63
N PHE A 88 -1.07 2.74 9.25
CA PHE A 88 0.09 3.62 9.44
C PHE A 88 0.69 4.09 8.11
N LEU A 89 0.81 3.18 7.13
CA LEU A 89 1.31 3.53 5.79
C LEU A 89 0.38 4.51 5.07
N LEU A 90 -0.94 4.29 5.15
CA LEU A 90 -1.92 5.21 4.59
C LEU A 90 -1.89 6.58 5.27
N ALA A 91 -1.76 6.61 6.60
CA ALA A 91 -1.64 7.84 7.36
C ALA A 91 -0.38 8.63 7.01
N GLN A 92 0.78 7.94 6.88
CA GLN A 92 2.03 8.57 6.45
C GLN A 92 1.94 9.13 5.03
N ARG A 93 1.33 8.38 4.11
CA ARG A 93 1.10 8.84 2.74
C ARG A 93 0.20 10.07 2.70
N HIS A 94 -0.90 10.06 3.45
CA HIS A 94 -1.81 11.20 3.52
C HIS A 94 -1.12 12.45 4.09
N ALA A 95 -0.32 12.29 5.15
CA ALA A 95 0.50 13.38 5.68
C ALA A 95 1.52 13.90 4.64
N GLY A 96 2.11 13.00 3.84
CA GLY A 96 2.96 13.35 2.70
C GLY A 96 2.24 14.15 1.62
N GLU A 97 1.03 13.74 1.26
CA GLU A 97 0.20 14.44 0.28
C GLU A 97 -0.20 15.84 0.77
N LEU A 98 -0.48 16.01 2.06
CA LEU A 98 -0.75 17.32 2.67
C LEU A 98 0.48 18.24 2.63
N ARG A 99 1.67 17.70 2.93
CA ARG A 99 2.94 18.46 2.81
C ARG A 99 3.19 18.86 1.35
N ALA A 100 3.01 17.93 0.42
CA ALA A 100 3.16 18.17 -1.00
C ALA A 100 2.14 19.18 -1.53
N GLY A 101 0.91 19.20 -0.97
CA GLY A 101 -0.17 20.12 -1.31
C GLY A 101 0.15 21.60 -1.05
N SER A 102 1.12 21.89 -0.17
CA SER A 102 1.58 23.27 0.09
C SER A 102 2.30 23.91 -1.10
N ILE A 103 2.85 23.10 -2.02
CA ILE A 103 3.44 23.60 -3.27
C ILE A 103 2.35 23.72 -4.32
N ALA A 104 2.12 24.94 -4.80
CA ALA A 104 1.23 25.21 -5.92
C ALA A 104 1.67 24.39 -7.14
N LEU A 105 0.73 23.67 -7.76
CA LEU A 105 1.00 22.97 -9.01
C LEU A 105 1.41 24.00 -10.06
N PRO A 106 2.37 23.67 -10.95
CA PRO A 106 2.63 24.49 -12.12
C PRO A 106 1.30 24.78 -12.80
N SER A 107 1.03 26.07 -13.06
CA SER A 107 -0.12 26.45 -13.89
C SER A 107 -0.10 25.57 -15.14
N PRO A 108 -1.25 25.02 -15.58
CA PRO A 108 -1.32 24.33 -16.85
C PRO A 108 -0.60 25.19 -17.89
N GLN A 109 0.38 24.60 -18.60
CA GLN A 109 1.10 25.33 -19.63
C GLN A 109 0.03 26.06 -20.47
N PRO A 110 0.16 27.40 -20.68
CA PRO A 110 -0.75 28.08 -21.59
C PRO A 110 -0.75 27.28 -22.89
N ALA A 111 -1.92 27.18 -23.54
CA ALA A 111 -2.20 26.33 -24.71
C ALA A 111 -1.27 26.62 -25.90
N GLY A 112 0.00 26.29 -25.72
CA GLY A 112 1.10 26.48 -26.63
C GLY A 112 1.28 25.22 -27.45
N ARG A 113 1.94 25.40 -28.58
CA ARG A 113 2.22 24.33 -29.53
C ARG A 113 3.16 23.31 -28.89
N SER A 114 2.94 22.02 -29.12
CA SER A 114 3.78 20.97 -28.52
C SER A 114 5.20 21.02 -29.08
N LEU A 115 6.20 20.67 -28.26
CA LEU A 115 7.61 20.59 -28.70
C LEU A 115 7.76 19.74 -29.97
N THR A 116 6.99 18.66 -30.09
CA THR A 116 6.98 17.79 -31.27
C THR A 116 6.50 18.50 -32.53
N ALA A 117 5.50 19.38 -32.42
CA ALA A 117 5.00 20.16 -33.54
C ALA A 117 6.01 21.25 -33.95
N VAL A 118 6.66 21.91 -32.99
CA VAL A 118 7.73 22.89 -33.26
C VAL A 118 8.94 22.23 -33.95
N MET A 119 9.34 21.03 -33.49
CA MET A 119 10.42 20.26 -34.14
C MET A 119 10.07 19.81 -35.56
N ALA A 120 8.80 19.47 -35.84
CA ALA A 120 8.36 19.12 -37.19
C ALA A 120 8.41 20.32 -38.14
N ASP A 121 7.98 21.49 -37.67
CA ASP A 121 8.06 22.74 -38.43
C ASP A 121 9.53 23.13 -38.67
N ARG A 122 10.40 22.99 -37.66
CA ARG A 122 11.84 23.23 -37.77
C ARG A 122 12.47 22.36 -38.84
N ALA A 123 12.17 21.06 -38.85
CA ALA A 123 12.68 20.14 -39.87
C ALA A 123 12.24 20.57 -41.28
N THR A 124 10.99 21.01 -41.43
CA THR A 124 10.44 21.48 -42.70
C THR A 124 11.14 22.76 -43.19
N VAL A 125 11.31 23.77 -42.33
CA VAL A 125 11.98 25.03 -42.69
C VAL A 125 13.47 24.79 -42.97
N THR A 126 14.12 23.87 -42.24
CA THR A 126 15.53 23.50 -42.47
C THR A 126 15.71 22.87 -43.87
N ALA A 127 14.81 21.97 -44.26
CA ALA A 127 14.83 21.36 -45.59
C ALA A 127 14.60 22.40 -46.71
N GLN A 128 13.70 23.36 -46.48
CA GLN A 128 13.47 24.48 -47.41
C GLN A 128 14.70 25.38 -47.55
N LEU A 129 15.37 25.71 -46.44
CA LEU A 129 16.59 26.50 -46.44
C LEU A 129 17.73 25.77 -47.17
N ALA A 130 17.91 24.47 -46.90
CA ALA A 130 18.90 23.65 -47.60
C ALA A 130 18.64 23.64 -49.12
N THR A 131 17.38 23.51 -49.53
CA THR A 131 16.98 23.56 -50.96
C THR A 131 17.22 24.94 -51.57
N ALA A 132 17.03 26.03 -50.81
CA ALA A 132 17.33 27.37 -51.28
C ALA A 132 18.84 27.64 -51.41
N ASN A 133 19.67 26.98 -50.59
CA ASN A 133 21.13 27.11 -50.63
C ASN A 133 21.78 26.39 -51.81
N THR A 134 21.20 25.31 -52.32
CA THR A 134 21.75 24.57 -53.48
C THR A 134 21.50 25.28 -54.83
N ARG A 135 20.51 26.17 -54.91
CA ARG A 135 20.24 26.93 -56.14
C ARG A 135 21.32 28.00 -56.36
N ARG A 136 22.02 27.91 -57.49
CA ARG A 136 22.93 28.97 -57.98
C ARG A 136 22.12 30.14 -58.54
N CYS A 137 22.53 31.37 -58.26
CA CYS A 137 21.86 32.54 -58.81
C CYS A 137 22.27 32.74 -60.28
N GLN A 138 21.30 32.75 -61.20
CA GLN A 138 21.51 33.09 -62.62
C GLN A 138 20.65 34.30 -63.06
N ARG A 139 19.46 34.49 -62.47
CA ARG A 139 18.59 35.69 -62.54
C ARG A 139 17.88 35.85 -61.18
N ASP A 140 17.57 37.09 -60.79
CA ASP A 140 16.85 37.46 -59.54
C ASP A 140 17.52 37.12 -58.20
N CYS A 141 18.83 37.34 -58.08
CA CYS A 141 19.59 37.17 -56.83
C CYS A 141 18.98 37.85 -55.59
N PRO A 142 18.48 39.10 -55.65
CA PRO A 142 17.92 39.74 -54.46
C PRO A 142 16.70 38.98 -53.91
N THR A 143 15.90 38.34 -54.76
CA THR A 143 14.71 37.58 -54.32
C THR A 143 15.09 36.25 -53.66
N LEU A 144 16.10 35.56 -54.20
CA LEU A 144 16.63 34.32 -53.62
C LEU A 144 17.29 34.58 -52.26
N GLU A 145 18.04 35.69 -52.17
CA GLU A 145 18.72 36.11 -50.95
C GLU A 145 17.71 36.54 -49.87
N ALA A 146 16.69 37.32 -50.23
CA ALA A 146 15.57 37.62 -49.33
C ALA A 146 14.88 36.35 -48.82
N ARG A 147 14.66 35.34 -49.68
CA ARG A 147 14.07 34.06 -49.27
C ARG A 147 14.95 33.28 -48.29
N ARG A 148 16.27 33.27 -48.49
CA ARG A 148 17.22 32.64 -47.56
C ARG A 148 17.20 33.33 -46.20
N LEU A 149 17.24 34.66 -46.18
CA LEU A 149 17.15 35.47 -44.96
C LEU A 149 15.84 35.21 -44.21
N THR A 150 14.70 35.18 -44.91
CA THR A 150 13.39 34.88 -44.29
C THR A 150 13.33 33.47 -43.71
N LEU A 151 13.88 32.46 -44.40
CA LEU A 151 13.92 31.09 -43.90
C LEU A 151 14.87 30.94 -42.69
N ALA A 152 16.01 31.62 -42.71
CA ALA A 152 16.93 31.68 -41.58
C ALA A 152 16.27 32.33 -40.36
N ALA A 153 15.64 33.50 -40.53
CA ALA A 153 14.89 34.17 -39.45
C ALA A 153 13.75 33.30 -38.88
N ARG A 154 13.09 32.50 -39.73
CA ARG A 154 12.06 31.55 -39.29
C ARG A 154 12.64 30.38 -38.49
N LEU A 155 13.84 29.91 -38.81
CA LEU A 155 14.53 28.91 -37.99
C LEU A 155 14.92 29.48 -36.63
N ASP A 156 15.47 30.69 -36.59
CA ASP A 156 15.85 31.36 -35.34
C ASP A 156 14.62 31.54 -34.42
N ALA A 157 13.47 31.90 -34.99
CA ALA A 157 12.21 32.00 -34.25
C ALA A 157 11.75 30.64 -33.66
N LEU A 158 11.88 29.55 -34.41
CA LEU A 158 11.53 28.20 -33.94
C LEU A 158 12.52 27.69 -32.87
N ASP A 159 13.79 28.05 -32.97
CA ASP A 159 14.81 27.74 -31.97
C ASP A 159 14.54 28.50 -30.66
N ALA A 160 14.11 29.77 -30.74
CA ALA A 160 13.66 30.54 -29.58
C ALA A 160 12.43 29.91 -28.90
N GLU A 161 11.42 29.51 -29.67
CA GLU A 161 10.23 28.82 -29.14
C GLU A 161 10.59 27.49 -28.47
N THR A 162 11.53 26.74 -29.05
CA THR A 162 12.05 25.49 -28.48
C THR A 162 12.69 25.71 -27.12
N GLU A 163 13.49 26.76 -26.99
CA GLU A 163 14.18 27.09 -25.74
C GLU A 163 13.21 27.59 -24.67
N ASP A 164 12.19 28.37 -25.03
CA ASP A 164 11.10 28.75 -24.11
C ASP A 164 10.33 27.51 -23.60
N ILE A 165 10.00 26.57 -24.50
CA ILE A 165 9.34 25.32 -24.12
C ILE A 165 10.23 24.51 -23.17
N ARG A 166 11.53 24.38 -23.44
CA ARG A 166 12.47 23.67 -22.55
C ARG A 166 12.63 24.35 -21.19
N ARG A 167 12.73 25.68 -21.16
CA ARG A 167 12.79 26.44 -19.90
C ARG A 167 11.53 26.23 -19.05
N SER A 168 10.35 26.25 -19.66
CA SER A 168 9.09 25.99 -18.95
C SER A 168 8.97 24.53 -18.45
N GLN A 169 9.41 23.55 -19.26
CA GLN A 169 9.47 22.14 -18.86
C GLN A 169 10.43 21.95 -17.68
N ALA A 170 11.64 22.51 -17.73
CA ALA A 170 12.61 22.43 -16.65
C ALA A 170 12.10 23.10 -15.36
N ALA A 171 11.37 24.22 -15.47
CA ALA A 171 10.73 24.84 -14.32
C ALA A 171 9.64 23.94 -13.72
N GLY A 172 8.81 23.33 -14.56
CA GLY A 172 7.81 22.34 -14.14
C GLY A 172 8.44 21.12 -13.46
N ASP A 173 9.52 20.59 -14.03
CA ASP A 173 10.26 19.44 -13.49
C ASP A 173 10.86 19.75 -12.11
N ARG A 174 11.38 20.97 -11.90
CA ARG A 174 11.88 21.39 -10.57
C ARG A 174 10.77 21.44 -9.53
N VAL A 175 9.60 21.99 -9.88
CA VAL A 175 8.44 22.05 -8.97
C VAL A 175 7.94 20.63 -8.65
N MET A 176 7.88 19.76 -9.65
CA MET A 176 7.52 18.36 -9.45
C MET A 176 8.53 17.62 -8.56
N ALA A 177 9.84 17.82 -8.77
CA ALA A 177 10.88 17.23 -7.93
C ALA A 177 10.80 17.72 -6.47
N GLN A 178 10.52 19.01 -6.25
CA GLN A 178 10.30 19.54 -4.90
C GLN A 178 9.07 18.92 -4.24
N ARG A 179 7.97 18.80 -4.99
CA ARG A 179 6.72 18.17 -4.50
C ARG A 179 6.93 16.70 -4.13
N ASP A 180 7.65 15.94 -4.96
CA ASP A 180 7.99 14.55 -4.69
C ASP A 180 8.87 14.43 -3.43
N GLY A 181 9.81 15.36 -3.26
CA GLY A 181 10.66 15.46 -2.06
C GLY A 181 9.86 15.71 -0.76
N LEU A 182 8.86 16.59 -0.79
CA LEU A 182 8.01 16.88 0.37
C LEU A 182 7.02 15.75 0.73
N THR A 183 6.71 14.89 -0.25
CA THR A 183 5.82 13.75 -0.03
C THR A 183 6.48 12.74 0.91
N ALA A 184 7.79 12.52 0.78
CA ALA A 184 8.55 11.65 1.67
C ALA A 184 8.79 12.32 3.04
N ASP A 185 8.86 11.51 4.10
CA ASP A 185 9.28 12.01 5.42
C ASP A 185 10.81 12.22 5.42
N PRO A 186 11.32 13.43 5.70
CA PRO A 186 12.75 13.72 5.68
C PRO A 186 13.55 12.81 6.64
N VAL A 187 12.94 12.37 7.74
CA VAL A 187 13.57 11.46 8.70
C VAL A 187 13.72 10.07 8.09
N THR A 188 12.68 9.55 7.43
CA THR A 188 12.70 8.22 6.82
C THR A 188 13.61 8.16 5.60
N VAL A 189 13.72 9.24 4.83
CA VAL A 189 14.71 9.39 3.74
C VAL A 189 16.14 9.33 4.29
N ARG A 190 16.42 10.02 5.41
CA ARG A 190 17.76 10.02 6.01
C ARG A 190 18.12 8.66 6.61
N LEU A 191 17.17 8.01 7.28
CA LEU A 191 17.31 6.63 7.75
C LEU A 191 17.57 5.68 6.57
N ALA A 192 16.85 5.83 5.46
CA ALA A 192 17.02 5.01 4.26
C ALA A 192 18.43 5.10 3.71
N ALA A 193 18.95 6.32 3.59
CA ALA A 193 20.32 6.57 3.14
C ALA A 193 21.37 5.97 4.10
N LEU A 194 21.17 6.11 5.42
CA LEU A 194 22.10 5.59 6.43
C LEU A 194 22.16 4.05 6.46
N PHE A 195 21.02 3.40 6.30
CA PHE A 195 20.92 1.93 6.33
C PHE A 195 21.10 1.27 4.95
N GLY A 196 21.27 2.06 3.88
CA GLY A 196 21.35 1.54 2.51
C GLY A 196 20.07 0.84 2.05
N THR A 197 18.92 1.22 2.60
CA THR A 197 17.61 0.61 2.32
C THR A 197 16.65 1.58 1.65
N THR A 198 15.49 1.09 1.20
CA THR A 198 14.45 1.95 0.63
C THR A 198 13.58 2.59 1.72
N VAL A 199 13.02 3.77 1.44
CA VAL A 199 12.07 4.48 2.32
C VAL A 199 10.87 3.58 2.65
N ALA A 200 10.33 2.89 1.64
CA ALA A 200 9.22 1.94 1.82
C ALA A 200 9.54 0.83 2.83
N ARG A 201 10.79 0.34 2.89
CA ARG A 201 11.18 -0.69 3.87
C ARG A 201 11.21 -0.11 5.29
N ILE A 202 11.64 1.14 5.46
CA ILE A 202 11.65 1.80 6.78
C ILE A 202 10.25 2.12 7.25
N ASP A 203 9.38 2.60 6.37
CA ASP A 203 7.96 2.84 6.68
C ASP A 203 7.27 1.52 7.06
N LEU A 204 7.58 0.44 6.33
CA LEU A 204 7.08 -0.90 6.66
C LEU A 204 7.56 -1.38 8.04
N LEU A 205 8.86 -1.27 8.32
CA LEU A 205 9.44 -1.73 9.58
C LEU A 205 8.96 -0.89 10.77
N SER A 206 8.88 0.42 10.61
CA SER A 206 8.40 1.32 11.66
C SER A 206 6.91 1.10 11.96
N GLY A 207 6.07 1.00 10.93
CA GLY A 207 4.65 0.65 11.09
C GLY A 207 4.45 -0.72 11.74
N LEU A 208 5.27 -1.71 11.37
CA LEU A 208 5.24 -3.04 11.98
C LEU A 208 5.67 -3.00 13.44
N ALA A 209 6.71 -2.22 13.78
CA ALA A 209 7.18 -2.06 15.15
C ALA A 209 6.11 -1.40 16.03
N PHE A 210 5.45 -0.33 15.56
CA PHE A 210 4.36 0.31 16.30
C PHE A 210 3.18 -0.64 16.52
N ALA A 211 2.77 -1.39 15.49
CA ALA A 211 1.72 -2.40 15.62
C ALA A 211 2.12 -3.49 16.62
N ALA A 212 3.33 -4.05 16.50
CA ALA A 212 3.82 -5.10 17.39
C ALA A 212 3.88 -4.64 18.86
N VAL A 213 4.31 -3.41 19.13
CA VAL A 213 4.34 -2.83 20.48
C VAL A 213 2.92 -2.69 21.03
N LEU A 214 1.99 -2.12 20.25
CA LEU A 214 0.60 -1.94 20.67
C LEU A 214 -0.06 -3.27 21.03
N GLU A 215 0.06 -4.27 20.16
CA GLU A 215 -0.51 -5.61 20.33
C GLU A 215 0.13 -6.35 21.51
N SER A 216 1.46 -6.24 21.67
CA SER A 216 2.18 -6.87 22.79
C SER A 216 1.77 -6.29 24.14
N VAL A 217 1.65 -4.96 24.23
CA VAL A 217 1.19 -4.27 25.45
C VAL A 217 -0.23 -4.69 25.79
N ALA A 218 -1.14 -4.73 24.82
CA ALA A 218 -2.52 -5.15 25.05
C ALA A 218 -2.61 -6.62 25.52
N CYS A 219 -1.89 -7.54 24.86
CA CYS A 219 -1.82 -8.95 25.27
C CYS A 219 -1.28 -9.10 26.69
N LEU A 220 -0.17 -8.44 27.02
CA LEU A 220 0.43 -8.46 28.35
C LEU A 220 -0.57 -7.99 29.40
N LEU A 221 -1.25 -6.87 29.16
CA LEU A 221 -2.23 -6.33 30.09
C LEU A 221 -3.40 -7.28 30.31
N TRP A 222 -3.94 -7.92 29.27
CA TRP A 222 -4.99 -8.93 29.41
C TRP A 222 -4.53 -10.19 30.16
N THR A 223 -3.28 -10.61 29.97
CA THR A 223 -2.74 -11.74 30.74
C THR A 223 -2.58 -11.40 32.23
N VAL A 224 -2.23 -10.17 32.57
CA VAL A 224 -2.08 -9.70 33.96
C VAL A 224 -3.45 -9.52 34.62
N THR A 225 -4.43 -8.94 33.92
CA THR A 225 -5.78 -8.73 34.45
C THR A 225 -6.47 -10.08 34.70
N LEU A 226 -6.43 -11.02 33.76
CA LEU A 226 -7.10 -12.33 33.91
C LEU A 226 -6.34 -13.33 34.80
N ARG A 227 -5.12 -13.00 35.24
CA ARG A 227 -4.39 -13.76 36.28
C ARG A 227 -4.80 -13.39 37.70
N SER A 228 -5.25 -12.16 37.91
CA SER A 228 -5.57 -11.68 39.25
C SER A 228 -6.91 -12.28 39.71
N PRO A 229 -6.95 -13.11 40.77
CA PRO A 229 -8.21 -13.65 41.25
C PRO A 229 -9.11 -12.50 41.73
N PRO A 230 -10.44 -12.59 41.52
CA PRO A 230 -11.35 -11.67 42.19
C PRO A 230 -11.11 -11.81 43.69
N ALA A 231 -10.81 -10.69 44.37
CA ALA A 231 -10.66 -10.68 45.82
C ALA A 231 -11.99 -11.15 46.43
N VAL A 232 -12.05 -12.42 46.81
CA VAL A 232 -13.15 -13.00 47.57
C VAL A 232 -13.17 -12.26 48.89
N THR A 233 -14.18 -11.41 49.10
CA THR A 233 -14.53 -10.96 50.44
C THR A 233 -14.84 -12.21 51.26
N PRO A 234 -14.11 -12.48 52.36
CA PRO A 234 -14.45 -13.62 53.20
C PRO A 234 -15.84 -13.38 53.78
N VAL A 235 -16.84 -14.10 53.27
CA VAL A 235 -18.10 -14.25 53.97
C VAL A 235 -17.80 -15.17 55.14
N THR A 236 -17.92 -14.61 56.34
CA THR A 236 -17.77 -15.31 57.62
C THR A 236 -18.62 -16.58 57.62
N PRO A 237 -18.05 -17.79 57.78
CA PRO A 237 -18.85 -18.99 57.92
C PRO A 237 -19.41 -19.01 59.34
N VAL A 238 -20.71 -18.75 59.49
CA VAL A 238 -21.44 -19.15 60.70
C VAL A 238 -21.74 -20.64 60.59
N ALA A 239 -21.19 -21.41 61.52
CA ALA A 239 -21.39 -22.86 61.67
C ALA A 239 -22.82 -23.18 62.16
N ALA A 240 -23.58 -24.02 61.43
CA ALA A 240 -23.96 -25.43 61.75
C ALA A 240 -25.45 -25.54 62.23
N PRO A 241 -26.13 -26.72 62.27
CA PRO A 241 -25.75 -28.10 61.91
C PRO A 241 -26.78 -28.94 61.08
N VAL A 242 -26.29 -30.06 60.49
CA VAL A 242 -26.84 -31.45 60.36
C VAL A 242 -28.28 -31.72 59.83
N MET A 243 -28.41 -32.59 58.80
CA MET A 243 -29.14 -33.89 58.82
C MET A 243 -29.02 -34.69 57.48
N THR A 244 -28.30 -35.81 57.58
CA THR A 244 -28.43 -37.17 56.99
C THR A 244 -29.13 -37.52 55.65
N SER A 245 -28.38 -38.30 54.84
CA SER A 245 -28.75 -39.48 54.01
C SER A 245 -29.67 -39.27 52.79
N SER A 246 -29.51 -39.90 51.60
CA SER A 246 -28.94 -41.20 51.21
C SER A 246 -28.68 -41.23 49.69
N THR A 247 -27.76 -42.10 49.25
CA THR A 247 -27.65 -42.63 47.85
C THR A 247 -28.25 -44.05 47.83
N PRO A 248 -28.69 -44.65 46.69
CA PRO A 248 -27.76 -45.15 45.65
C PRO A 248 -28.26 -45.10 44.18
N LYS A 249 -27.27 -45.30 43.28
CA LYS A 249 -27.22 -45.61 41.81
C LYS A 249 -28.05 -46.91 41.48
N PRO A 250 -28.25 -47.43 40.21
CA PRO A 250 -27.47 -47.14 38.99
C PRO A 250 -28.05 -47.30 37.56
N ALA A 251 -27.20 -46.88 36.59
CA ALA A 251 -26.90 -47.46 35.27
C ALA A 251 -27.93 -47.47 34.11
N HIS A 252 -27.52 -46.89 32.97
CA HIS A 252 -27.48 -47.64 31.71
C HIS A 252 -26.46 -47.06 30.71
N ARG A 253 -25.66 -47.96 30.12
CA ARG A 253 -24.83 -47.76 28.91
C ARG A 253 -25.75 -47.78 27.68
N GLU A 254 -25.38 -47.08 26.59
CA GLU A 254 -24.94 -47.74 25.35
C GLU A 254 -24.29 -46.77 24.35
N SER A 255 -23.54 -47.37 23.43
CA SER A 255 -22.50 -46.80 22.56
C SER A 255 -22.79 -47.18 21.10
N LYS A 256 -22.55 -46.28 20.14
CA LYS A 256 -22.31 -46.55 18.69
C LYS A 256 -21.93 -45.21 18.03
N SER A 257 -20.74 -44.92 17.50
CA SER A 257 -19.76 -45.58 16.61
C SER A 257 -20.07 -45.49 15.10
N LYS A 258 -19.03 -45.02 14.35
CA LYS A 258 -18.76 -44.93 12.88
C LYS A 258 -18.92 -43.50 12.30
N ARG A 259 -17.88 -42.73 11.88
CA ARG A 259 -16.74 -42.88 10.90
C ARG A 259 -17.25 -42.93 9.44
N HIS A 260 -16.88 -42.05 8.49
CA HIS A 260 -15.65 -41.96 7.65
C HIS A 260 -15.70 -40.65 6.80
N VAL A 261 -14.64 -39.83 6.64
CA VAL A 261 -13.42 -39.85 5.77
C VAL A 261 -13.63 -39.36 4.31
N ALA A 262 -12.69 -38.50 3.89
CA ALA A 262 -12.58 -37.66 2.70
C ALA A 262 -12.06 -38.37 1.43
N ALA A 263 -12.07 -37.65 0.28
CA ALA A 263 -11.00 -37.72 -0.75
C ALA A 263 -11.12 -36.56 -1.79
N SER A 264 -9.97 -35.94 -2.10
CA SER A 264 -9.65 -35.12 -3.29
C SER A 264 -9.46 -36.03 -4.53
N ASP A 265 -9.22 -35.66 -5.81
CA ASP A 265 -8.46 -34.59 -6.52
C ASP A 265 -8.68 -34.87 -8.08
N PRO A 266 -7.89 -34.43 -9.10
CA PRO A 266 -7.72 -33.10 -9.77
C PRO A 266 -7.77 -33.18 -11.35
N VAL A 267 -7.10 -32.24 -12.08
CA VAL A 267 -6.61 -32.22 -13.52
C VAL A 267 -7.50 -31.47 -14.55
N THR A 268 -7.11 -30.62 -15.55
CA THR A 268 -5.91 -29.87 -16.05
C THR A 268 -6.37 -28.97 -17.26
N PRO A 269 -5.62 -27.93 -17.73
CA PRO A 269 -6.09 -26.83 -18.60
C PRO A 269 -5.52 -26.80 -20.05
N SER A 270 -5.97 -25.85 -20.90
CA SER A 270 -5.19 -25.37 -22.08
C SER A 270 -5.70 -24.05 -22.76
N PRO A 271 -4.85 -23.36 -23.57
CA PRO A 271 -4.78 -21.89 -23.69
C PRO A 271 -4.92 -21.33 -25.12
N ILE A 272 -5.36 -20.07 -25.31
CA ILE A 272 -5.10 -19.28 -26.57
C ILE A 272 -5.10 -17.74 -26.33
N THR A 273 -4.43 -17.22 -25.29
CA THR A 273 -4.30 -15.73 -25.12
C THR A 273 -2.88 -15.29 -24.70
N GLU A 274 -1.91 -16.20 -24.76
CA GLU A 274 -0.61 -16.05 -24.08
C GLU A 274 0.33 -14.98 -24.66
N SER A 275 0.21 -14.57 -25.93
CA SER A 275 1.30 -13.75 -26.51
C SER A 275 1.27 -12.26 -26.12
N ALA A 276 0.11 -11.68 -25.80
CA ALA A 276 0.01 -10.27 -25.39
C ALA A 276 0.08 -10.11 -23.86
N ASP A 277 -0.44 -11.10 -23.13
CA ASP A 277 -0.44 -11.12 -21.67
C ASP A 277 0.93 -11.47 -21.08
N VAL A 278 1.75 -12.29 -21.76
CA VAL A 278 3.11 -12.63 -21.28
C VAL A 278 4.02 -11.40 -21.26
N ALA A 279 3.91 -10.49 -22.24
CA ALA A 279 4.69 -9.25 -22.24
C ALA A 279 4.28 -8.28 -21.12
N VAL A 280 3.00 -8.27 -20.75
CA VAL A 280 2.47 -7.44 -19.66
C VAL A 280 2.75 -8.07 -18.29
N ALA A 281 2.71 -9.41 -18.18
CA ALA A 281 3.05 -10.16 -16.98
C ALA A 281 4.54 -10.09 -16.65
N GLN A 282 5.43 -10.22 -17.65
CA GLN A 282 6.87 -10.03 -17.48
C GLN A 282 7.21 -8.61 -17.02
N LEU A 283 6.48 -7.61 -17.53
CA LEU A 283 6.64 -6.21 -17.12
C LEU A 283 6.13 -5.97 -15.69
N ALA A 284 5.00 -6.58 -15.30
CA ALA A 284 4.48 -6.54 -13.93
C ALA A 284 5.43 -7.23 -12.94
N GLN A 285 6.04 -8.34 -13.34
CA GLN A 285 6.98 -9.11 -12.50
C GLN A 285 8.34 -8.40 -12.36
N ALA A 286 8.81 -7.70 -13.39
CA ALA A 286 10.00 -6.84 -13.32
C ALA A 286 9.76 -5.58 -12.46
N ILE A 287 8.53 -5.06 -12.42
CA ILE A 287 8.14 -3.98 -11.48
C ILE A 287 8.06 -4.53 -10.05
N ALA A 288 7.48 -5.72 -9.84
CA ALA A 288 7.40 -6.37 -8.53
C ALA A 288 8.78 -6.78 -7.97
N ALA A 289 9.71 -7.15 -8.84
CA ALA A 289 11.11 -7.42 -8.49
C ALA A 289 11.95 -6.14 -8.27
N GLY A 290 11.37 -4.95 -8.48
CA GLY A 290 12.04 -3.65 -8.24
C GLY A 290 13.02 -3.23 -9.34
N HIS A 291 13.05 -3.90 -10.48
CA HIS A 291 13.94 -3.58 -11.60
C HIS A 291 13.42 -2.44 -12.48
N LEU A 292 12.14 -2.07 -12.35
CA LEU A 292 11.50 -1.00 -13.15
C LEU A 292 10.63 -0.12 -12.26
N ARG A 293 10.79 1.21 -12.36
CA ARG A 293 9.84 2.16 -11.79
C ARG A 293 8.63 2.27 -12.73
N PRO A 294 7.39 2.40 -12.23
CA PRO A 294 6.17 2.48 -13.06
C PRO A 294 6.00 3.88 -13.68
N THR A 295 7.07 4.42 -14.28
CA THR A 295 7.08 5.70 -14.97
C THR A 295 6.99 5.47 -16.48
N VAL A 296 6.34 6.39 -17.18
CA VAL A 296 6.18 6.31 -18.64
C VAL A 296 7.54 6.37 -19.36
N ALA A 297 8.53 7.05 -18.76
CA ALA A 297 9.87 7.17 -19.30
C ALA A 297 10.65 5.86 -19.25
N ASP A 298 10.54 5.09 -18.17
CA ASP A 298 11.23 3.81 -18.02
C ASP A 298 10.58 2.72 -18.89
N ILE A 299 9.25 2.68 -18.96
CA ILE A 299 8.50 1.80 -19.86
C ILE A 299 8.89 2.07 -21.33
N ARG A 300 9.03 3.35 -21.70
CA ARG A 300 9.46 3.76 -23.05
C ARG A 300 10.86 3.28 -23.38
N ARG A 301 11.80 3.43 -22.44
CA ARG A 301 13.21 3.05 -22.60
C ARG A 301 13.36 1.54 -22.76
N GLN A 302 12.60 0.76 -22.00
CA GLN A 302 12.69 -0.69 -22.01
C GLN A 302 11.99 -1.35 -23.22
N LEU A 303 10.88 -0.78 -23.69
CA LEU A 303 10.07 -1.33 -24.79
C LEU A 303 10.37 -0.68 -26.15
N GLY A 304 11.17 0.40 -26.20
CA GLY A 304 11.46 1.14 -27.44
C GLY A 304 10.22 1.70 -28.14
N CYS A 305 9.14 1.97 -27.39
CA CYS A 305 7.82 2.28 -27.95
C CYS A 305 7.48 3.79 -27.93
N SER A 306 6.42 4.20 -28.63
CA SER A 306 5.95 5.59 -28.62
C SER A 306 5.30 5.97 -27.28
N GLN A 307 5.29 7.27 -26.95
CA GLN A 307 4.74 7.76 -25.68
C GLN A 307 3.25 7.39 -25.49
N ALA A 308 2.46 7.40 -26.56
CA ALA A 308 1.06 7.00 -26.53
C ALA A 308 0.89 5.51 -26.18
N ARG A 309 1.76 4.64 -26.70
CA ARG A 309 1.78 3.21 -26.40
C ARG A 309 2.23 2.94 -24.96
N ALA A 310 3.26 3.64 -24.48
CA ALA A 310 3.70 3.55 -23.09
C ALA A 310 2.61 4.01 -22.09
N ALA A 311 1.83 5.04 -22.44
CA ALA A 311 0.72 5.51 -21.62
C ALA A 311 -0.49 4.55 -21.63
N ALA A 312 -0.74 3.85 -22.74
CA ALA A 312 -1.77 2.81 -22.82
C ALA A 312 -1.38 1.57 -21.97
N VAL A 313 -0.13 1.14 -22.05
CA VAL A 313 0.41 0.02 -21.25
C VAL A 313 0.37 0.36 -19.75
N ARG A 314 0.72 1.59 -19.35
CA ARG A 314 0.59 2.04 -17.95
C ARG A 314 -0.87 1.98 -17.48
N ARG A 315 -1.84 2.36 -18.31
CA ARG A 315 -3.27 2.25 -17.98
C ARG A 315 -3.73 0.81 -17.81
N GLN A 316 -3.24 -0.11 -18.65
CA GLN A 316 -3.51 -1.54 -18.51
C GLN A 316 -2.91 -2.11 -17.22
N LEU A 317 -1.67 -1.76 -16.87
CA LEU A 317 -1.03 -2.17 -15.61
C LEU A 317 -1.79 -1.65 -14.39
N VAL A 318 -2.27 -0.40 -14.41
CA VAL A 318 -3.12 0.14 -13.34
C VAL A 318 -4.45 -0.62 -13.28
N SER A 319 -5.06 -0.97 -14.42
CA SER A 319 -6.31 -1.74 -14.44
C SER A 319 -6.17 -3.18 -13.94
N LEU A 320 -5.02 -3.80 -14.14
CA LEU A 320 -4.71 -5.15 -13.63
C LEU A 320 -4.44 -5.13 -12.12
N ASN A 321 -3.73 -4.11 -11.61
CA ASN A 321 -3.55 -3.89 -10.18
C ASN A 321 -4.82 -3.48 -9.44
N LEU A 322 -5.86 -3.03 -10.14
CA LEU A 322 -7.19 -2.74 -9.57
C LEU A 322 -8.12 -3.97 -9.56
N LYS A 323 -7.73 -5.06 -10.23
CA LYS A 323 -8.48 -6.33 -10.29
C LYS A 323 -7.89 -7.44 -9.42
N ALA A 324 -6.71 -7.20 -8.82
CA ALA A 324 -6.08 -8.06 -7.82
C ALA A 324 -6.40 -7.55 -6.42
#